data_AF-A0A1D9BEL0-F1
#
_entry.id   AF-A0A1D9BEL0-F1
#
_cell.length_a   1.000
_cell.length_b   1.000
_cell.length_c   1.000
_cell.angle_alpha   90.00
_cell.angle_beta   90.00
_cell.angle_gamma   90.00
#
_symmetry.space_group_name_H-M   'P 1'
#
loop_
_entity.id
_entity.type
_entity.pdbx_description
1 polymer ?
#
loop_
_entity_poly.entity_id
_entity_poly.type
_entity_poly.pdbx_seq_one_letter_code
_entity_poly.pdbx_strand_id
1 'polypeptide(L)'
;MKIVRIIEVWEKGLDGALVGELPVADTVTTAFLLGLFAKEQKKPDPHMQLSYILNEGHIAALQPYVAQQLDPTRHDYILSAHGEPDY
;
A
#
# COMPACT_ATOMS: atom_id res chain seq x y z
N MET A 1 -11.14 -8.57 14.23
CA MET A 1 -11.18 -8.06 12.84
C MET A 1 -9.74 -7.89 12.41
N LYS A 2 -9.25 -8.75 11.53
CA LYS A 2 -7.89 -8.70 11.00
C LYS A 2 -7.80 -7.59 9.96
N ILE A 3 -6.78 -6.73 10.04
CA ILE A 3 -6.50 -5.75 8.98
C ILE A 3 -5.62 -6.43 7.94
N VAL A 4 -6.09 -6.48 6.70
CA VAL A 4 -5.35 -6.99 5.54
C VAL A 4 -4.81 -5.82 4.73
N ARG A 5 -3.59 -6.00 4.20
CA ARG A 5 -2.84 -5.00 3.44
C ARG A 5 -2.71 -5.42 2.00
N ILE A 6 -3.05 -4.52 1.10
CA ILE A 6 -2.91 -4.72 -0.33
C ILE A 6 -2.26 -3.50 -0.98
N ILE A 7 -1.60 -3.73 -2.12
CA ILE A 7 -1.24 -2.68 -3.06
C ILE A 7 -2.21 -2.75 -4.23
N GLU A 8 -3.00 -1.71 -4.40
CA GLU A 8 -3.78 -1.51 -5.60
C GLU A 8 -2.85 -1.06 -6.74
N VAL A 9 -3.08 -1.62 -7.93
CA VAL A 9 -2.34 -1.33 -9.15
C VAL A 9 -3.25 -0.59 -10.09
N TRP A 10 -2.89 0.63 -10.44
CA TRP A 10 -3.67 1.51 -11.29
C TRP A 10 -2.90 1.82 -12.58
N GLU A 11 -3.61 1.97 -13.69
CA GLU A 11 -2.99 2.49 -14.92
C GLU A 11 -2.44 3.90 -14.67
N LYS A 12 -1.33 4.24 -15.33
CA LYS A 12 -0.76 5.59 -15.28
C LYS A 12 -1.72 6.60 -15.93
N GLY A 13 -1.90 7.74 -15.27
CA GLY A 13 -2.58 8.91 -15.84
C GLY A 13 -3.88 9.29 -15.12
N LEU A 14 -4.48 10.40 -15.57
CA LEU A 14 -5.63 11.04 -14.90
C LEU A 14 -6.91 10.19 -14.90
N ASP A 15 -7.06 9.30 -15.87
CA ASP A 15 -8.21 8.42 -16.04
C ASP A 15 -7.85 6.94 -15.80
N GLY A 16 -6.73 6.69 -15.10
CA GLY A 16 -6.22 5.34 -14.90
C GLY A 16 -7.25 4.42 -14.24
N ALA A 17 -7.49 3.25 -14.82
CA ALA A 17 -8.36 2.25 -14.25
C ALA A 17 -7.62 1.38 -13.21
N LEU A 18 -8.37 0.82 -12.25
CA LEU A 18 -7.86 -0.22 -11.37
C LEU A 18 -7.58 -1.49 -12.21
N VAL A 19 -6.32 -1.90 -12.24
CA VAL A 19 -5.83 -3.06 -13.00
C VAL A 19 -5.83 -4.32 -12.15
N GLY A 20 -5.57 -4.18 -10.85
CA GLY A 20 -5.58 -5.31 -9.93
C GLY A 20 -5.10 -4.96 -8.53
N GLU A 21 -5.00 -5.98 -7.69
CA GLU A 21 -4.58 -5.87 -6.31
C GLU A 21 -3.48 -6.91 -6.04
N LEU A 22 -2.44 -6.47 -5.34
CA LEU A 22 -1.32 -7.31 -4.94
C LEU A 22 -1.35 -7.47 -3.42
N PRO A 23 -1.36 -8.71 -2.89
CA PRO A 23 -1.31 -8.91 -1.45
C PRO A 23 0.05 -8.45 -0.92
N VAL A 24 0.03 -7.76 0.22
CA VAL A 24 1.24 -7.44 0.97
C VAL A 24 1.47 -8.53 2.01
N ALA A 25 2.70 -9.01 2.09
CA ALA A 25 3.09 -10.03 3.05
C ALA A 25 2.75 -9.60 4.48
N ASP A 26 2.17 -10.52 5.25
CA ASP A 26 1.77 -10.38 6.65
C ASP A 26 2.96 -10.14 7.59
N THR A 27 4.19 -10.32 7.11
CA THR A 27 5.41 -9.92 7.81
C THR A 27 5.65 -8.41 7.81
N VAL A 28 4.93 -7.63 6.98
CA VAL A 28 4.98 -6.17 7.05
C VAL A 28 4.36 -5.70 8.36
N THR A 29 5.09 -4.93 9.15
CA THR A 29 4.59 -4.47 10.45
C THR A 29 3.93 -3.10 10.32
N THR A 30 2.90 -2.86 11.12
CA THR A 30 2.27 -1.52 11.22
C THR A 30 3.29 -0.46 11.61
N ALA A 31 4.24 -0.77 12.51
CA ALA A 31 5.28 0.17 12.93
C ALA A 31 6.19 0.59 11.76
N PHE A 32 6.57 -0.35 10.88
CA PHE A 32 7.30 -0.03 9.65
C PHE A 32 6.50 0.90 8.74
N LEU A 33 5.22 0.59 8.52
CA LEU A 33 4.33 1.39 7.67
C LEU A 33 4.13 2.81 8.23
N LEU A 34 3.91 2.94 9.54
CA LEU A 34 3.81 4.23 10.21
C LEU A 34 5.07 5.08 10.01
N GLY A 35 6.25 4.46 10.10
CA GLY A 35 7.52 5.13 9.83
C GLY A 35 7.68 5.54 8.37
N LEU A 36 7.28 4.67 7.44
CA LEU A 36 7.38 4.91 6.01
C LEU A 36 6.52 6.11 5.56
N PHE A 37 5.29 6.21 6.07
CA PHE A 37 4.32 7.25 5.69
C PHE A 37 4.22 8.41 6.70
N ALA A 38 5.21 8.56 7.58
CA ALA A 38 5.17 9.55 8.65
C ALA A 38 5.03 11.00 8.13
N LYS A 39 5.54 11.28 6.92
CA LYS A 39 5.51 12.62 6.31
C LYS A 39 4.14 12.94 5.68
N GLU A 40 3.41 11.93 5.28
CA GLU A 40 2.12 11.99 4.60
C GLU A 40 0.96 12.09 5.61
N GLN A 41 1.18 11.66 6.86
CA GLN A 41 0.17 11.68 7.92
C GLN A 41 -0.06 13.11 8.46
N LYS A 42 -0.96 13.84 7.80
CA LYS A 42 -1.49 15.12 8.31
C LYS A 42 -2.36 14.93 9.56
N LYS A 43 -2.95 13.76 9.73
CA LYS A 43 -3.67 13.32 10.92
C LYS A 43 -3.11 11.96 11.34
N PRO A 44 -3.04 11.67 12.65
CA PRO A 44 -2.59 10.37 13.13
C PRO A 44 -3.46 9.26 12.55
N ASP A 45 -2.84 8.30 11.88
CA ASP A 45 -3.47 7.05 11.46
C ASP A 45 -2.73 5.88 12.12
N PRO A 46 -2.92 5.65 13.43
CA PRO A 46 -2.14 4.68 14.22
C PRO A 46 -2.34 3.24 13.74
N HIS A 47 -3.42 3.00 13.01
CA HIS A 47 -3.75 1.69 12.45
C HIS A 47 -3.49 1.62 10.94
N MET A 48 -2.91 2.67 10.33
CA MET A 48 -2.65 2.78 8.89
C MET A 48 -3.91 2.48 8.04
N GLN A 49 -5.13 2.76 8.48
CA GLN A 49 -6.36 2.37 7.76
C GLN A 49 -6.67 3.23 6.53
N LEU A 50 -5.98 4.35 6.35
CA LEU A 50 -6.13 5.21 5.17
C LEU A 50 -5.38 4.63 3.95
N SER A 51 -5.75 5.12 2.77
CA SER A 51 -5.05 4.81 1.52
C SER A 51 -3.90 5.79 1.28
N TYR A 52 -2.75 5.27 0.83
CA TYR A 52 -1.54 6.05 0.61
C TYR A 52 -0.98 5.82 -0.79
N ILE A 53 -0.80 6.89 -1.56
CA ILE A 53 -0.13 6.82 -2.87
C ILE A 53 1.36 6.50 -2.66
N LEU A 54 1.88 5.59 -3.47
CA LEU A 54 3.27 5.17 -3.39
C LEU A 54 4.13 5.98 -4.36
N ASN A 55 5.11 6.70 -3.81
CA ASN A 55 6.20 7.25 -4.60
C ASN A 55 7.29 6.19 -4.81
N GLU A 56 8.33 6.52 -5.59
CA GLU A 56 9.44 5.60 -5.85
C GLU A 56 10.13 5.08 -4.58
N GLY A 57 10.26 5.92 -3.54
CA GLY A 57 10.83 5.53 -2.26
C GLY A 57 9.95 4.52 -1.50
N HIS A 58 8.63 4.74 -1.51
CA HIS A 58 7.67 3.80 -0.92
C HIS A 58 7.69 2.46 -1.66
N ILE A 59 7.72 2.50 -3.00
CA ILE A 59 7.78 1.32 -3.84
C ILE A 59 9.04 0.50 -3.54
N ALA A 60 10.20 1.13 -3.52
CA ALA A 60 11.46 0.45 -3.20
C ALA A 60 11.44 -0.18 -1.79
N ALA A 61 10.84 0.50 -0.81
CA ALA A 61 10.73 0.01 0.56
C ALA A 61 9.73 -1.15 0.71
N LEU A 62 8.65 -1.15 -0.07
CA LEU A 62 7.58 -2.17 -0.03
C LEU A 62 7.84 -3.37 -0.94
N GLN A 63 8.69 -3.23 -1.96
CA GLN A 63 9.02 -4.30 -2.91
C GLN A 63 9.35 -5.65 -2.26
N PRO A 64 10.10 -5.74 -1.13
CA PRO A 64 10.39 -7.03 -0.50
C PRO A 64 9.17 -7.74 0.09
N TYR A 65 8.07 -7.02 0.32
CA TYR A 65 6.84 -7.55 0.91
C TYR A 65 5.77 -7.88 -0.13
N VAL A 66 6.10 -7.81 -1.42
CA VAL A 66 5.18 -8.07 -2.52
C VAL A 66 5.86 -9.04 -3.49
N ALA A 67 5.15 -10.10 -3.87
CA ALA A 67 5.72 -11.14 -4.73
C ALA A 67 5.98 -10.65 -6.16
N GLN A 68 5.16 -9.71 -6.64
CA GLN A 68 5.26 -9.13 -7.96
C GLN A 68 6.16 -7.88 -7.96
N GLN A 69 6.91 -7.69 -9.05
CA GLN A 69 7.71 -6.48 -9.25
C GLN A 69 6.80 -5.26 -9.43
N LEU A 70 7.02 -4.23 -8.62
CA LEU A 70 6.39 -2.93 -8.72
C LEU A 70 7.21 -2.06 -9.69
N ASP A 71 6.58 -1.60 -10.76
CA ASP A 71 7.21 -0.80 -11.80
C ASP A 71 6.54 0.59 -11.87
N PRO A 72 7.14 1.62 -11.23
CA PRO A 72 6.58 2.97 -11.18
C PRO A 72 6.51 3.66 -12.54
N THR A 73 7.16 3.10 -13.57
CA THR A 73 7.10 3.64 -14.94
C THR A 73 5.84 3.21 -15.66
N ARG A 74 5.19 2.13 -15.22
CA ARG A 74 4.04 1.52 -15.88
C ARG A 74 2.72 1.75 -15.16
N HIS A 75 2.76 1.79 -13.83
CA HIS A 75 1.56 1.87 -13.01
C HIS A 75 1.72 2.90 -11.90
N ASP A 76 0.59 3.38 -11.41
CA ASP A 76 0.50 4.06 -10.12
C ASP A 76 0.03 3.07 -9.06
N TYR A 77 0.52 3.21 -7.84
CA TYR A 77 0.28 2.25 -6.78
C TYR A 77 -0.28 2.94 -5.53
N ILE A 78 -1.21 2.27 -4.87
CA ILE A 78 -1.83 2.74 -3.62
C ILE A 78 -1.74 1.61 -2.59
N LEU A 79 -1.16 1.90 -1.42
CA LEU A 79 -1.30 1.02 -0.27
C LEU A 79 -2.67 1.23 0.35
N SER A 80 -3.46 0.17 0.43
CA SER A 80 -4.80 0.17 1.02
C SER A 80 -4.93 -0.87 2.13
N ALA A 81 -5.95 -0.69 2.96
CA ALA A 81 -6.26 -1.54 4.09
C ALA A 81 -7.75 -1.91 4.07
N HIS A 82 -8.08 -3.18 4.30
CA HIS A 82 -9.46 -3.59 4.55
C HIS A 82 -9.54 -4.47 5.80
N GLY A 83 -10.68 -4.38 6.49
CA GLY A 83 -10.97 -5.21 7.65
C GLY A 83 -11.67 -6.49 7.24
N GLU A 84 -11.14 -7.64 7.64
CA GLU A 84 -11.81 -8.93 7.50
C GLU A 84 -12.37 -9.39 8.86
N PRO A 85 -13.57 -10.03 8.88
CA PRO A 85 -14.11 -10.61 10.09
C PRO A 85 -13.18 -11.70 10.64
N ASP A 86 -13.05 -11.79 11.97
CA ASP A 86 -12.41 -12.96 12.59
C ASP A 86 -13.47 -14.06 12.64
N TYR A 87 -13.36 -15.06 11.76
CA TYR A 87 -14.18 -16.28 11.82
C TYR A 87 -13.50 -17.35 12.69
#